data_AF-A0A812VXK0-F1
#
_entry.id   AF-A0A812VXK0-F1
#
_cell.length_a   1.000
_cell.length_b   1.000
_cell.length_c   1.000
_cell.angle_alpha   90.00
_cell.angle_beta   90.00
_cell.angle_gamma   90.00
#
_symmetry.space_group_name_H-M   'P 1'
#
loop_
_entity.id
_entity.type
_entity.pdbx_description
1 polymer ?
#
loop_
_entity_poly.entity_id
_entity_poly.type
_entity_poly.pdbx_seq_one_letter_code
_entity_poly.pdbx_strand_id
1 'polypeptide(L)'
;MVLDENAEALRRSWCLFEVFQTCKLTAERGDFEGLLMCTPSGVLQKGDASVDMVVVLARTLSRIRMEDASATRIEDKIMIDSCVQSLPGGFASVNRFVRHCVKAALDEAHGSFE
;
A
#
# COMPACT_ATOMS: atom_id res chain seq x y z
N MET A 1 0.40 -8.33 -0.17
CA MET A 1 -0.07 -7.84 1.15
C MET A 1 -1.43 -8.43 1.46
N VAL A 2 -1.63 -8.92 2.69
CA VAL A 2 -2.94 -9.42 3.15
C VAL A 2 -3.66 -8.29 3.90
N LEU A 3 -4.92 -8.06 3.55
CA LEU A 3 -5.77 -7.02 4.11
C LEU A 3 -6.91 -7.65 4.89
N ASP A 4 -7.18 -7.08 6.07
CA ASP A 4 -8.43 -7.31 6.78
C ASP A 4 -9.53 -6.39 6.22
N GLU A 5 -10.74 -6.53 6.77
CA GLU A 5 -11.92 -5.73 6.44
C GLU A 5 -11.76 -4.22 6.65
N ASN A 6 -10.73 -3.77 7.37
CA ASN A 6 -10.45 -2.36 7.64
C ASN A 6 -9.21 -1.85 6.90
N ALA A 7 -8.54 -2.71 6.13
CA ALA A 7 -7.25 -2.47 5.50
C ALA A 7 -6.18 -1.96 6.49
N GLU A 8 -6.16 -2.50 7.70
CA GLU A 8 -5.37 -1.96 8.81
C GLU A 8 -3.84 -2.10 8.60
N ALA A 9 -3.44 -3.03 7.72
CA ALA A 9 -2.08 -3.10 7.19
C ALA A 9 -1.61 -1.77 6.59
N LEU A 10 -2.50 -0.99 5.93
CA LEU A 10 -2.16 0.32 5.36
C LEU A 10 -2.02 1.43 6.41
N ARG A 11 -2.03 1.09 7.70
CA ARG A 11 -1.75 2.00 8.82
C ARG A 11 -0.57 1.55 9.67
N ARG A 12 0.15 0.52 9.21
CA ARG A 12 1.35 -0.01 9.88
C ARG A 12 2.61 0.38 9.10
N SER A 13 3.62 0.88 9.80
CA SER A 13 4.85 1.41 9.19
C SER A 13 5.54 0.37 8.32
N TRP A 14 5.70 -0.85 8.81
CA TRP A 14 6.32 -1.95 8.05
C TRP A 14 5.54 -2.29 6.78
N CYS A 15 4.22 -2.38 6.87
CA CYS A 15 3.38 -2.72 5.74
C CYS A 15 3.41 -1.62 4.66
N LEU A 16 3.28 -0.35 5.03
CA LEU A 16 3.38 0.72 4.03
C LEU A 16 4.80 0.85 3.45
N PHE A 17 5.83 0.59 4.24
CA PHE A 17 7.20 0.53 3.75
C PHE A 17 7.41 -0.63 2.78
N GLU A 18 6.80 -1.79 3.04
CA GLU A 18 6.76 -2.92 2.12
C GLU A 18 6.07 -2.53 0.80
N VAL A 19 4.91 -1.85 0.84
CA VAL A 19 4.24 -1.34 -0.39
C VAL A 19 5.17 -0.44 -1.19
N PHE A 20 5.85 0.50 -0.53
CA PHE A 20 6.83 1.37 -1.18
C PHE A 20 7.93 0.57 -1.88
N GLN A 21 8.55 -0.38 -1.18
CA GLN A 21 9.64 -1.20 -1.71
C GLN A 21 9.17 -2.13 -2.84
N THR A 22 8.02 -2.78 -2.68
CA THR A 22 7.40 -3.64 -3.69
C THR A 22 7.18 -2.87 -4.99
N CYS A 23 6.57 -1.69 -4.92
CA CYS A 23 6.34 -0.86 -6.11
C CYS A 23 7.62 -0.38 -6.78
N LYS A 24 8.61 0.01 -5.98
CA LYS A 24 9.92 0.39 -6.50
C LYS A 24 10.55 -0.78 -7.25
N LEU A 25 10.48 -1.98 -6.68
CA LEU A 25 11.01 -3.19 -7.30
C LEU A 25 10.27 -3.56 -8.59
N THR A 26 8.94 -3.37 -8.66
CA THR A 26 8.15 -3.57 -9.88
C THR A 26 8.63 -2.68 -11.02
N ALA A 27 9.00 -1.43 -10.72
CA ALA A 27 9.53 -0.52 -11.74
C ALA A 27 10.95 -0.92 -12.21
N GLU A 28 11.71 -1.63 -11.39
CA GLU A 28 13.09 -2.05 -11.67
C GLU A 28 13.18 -3.45 -12.31
N ARG A 29 12.19 -4.31 -12.07
CA ARG A 29 12.19 -5.73 -12.47
C ARG A 29 10.93 -6.11 -13.23
N GLY A 30 11.09 -6.38 -14.52
CA GLY A 30 9.98 -6.82 -15.38
C GLY A 30 9.48 -8.24 -15.10
N ASP A 31 10.22 -9.05 -14.33
CA ASP A 31 9.84 -10.42 -13.92
C ASP A 31 9.16 -10.48 -12.55
N PHE A 32 8.94 -9.32 -11.92
CA PHE A 32 8.34 -9.24 -10.60
C PHE A 32 6.85 -8.88 -10.68
N GLU A 33 5.99 -9.77 -10.18
CA GLU A 33 4.53 -9.62 -10.15
C GLU A 33 4.04 -8.35 -9.43
N GLY A 34 4.88 -7.77 -8.57
CA GLY A 34 4.58 -6.52 -7.90
C GLY A 34 3.57 -6.63 -6.77
N LEU A 35 2.80 -5.56 -6.58
CA LEU A 35 1.88 -5.43 -5.46
C LEU A 35 0.60 -6.20 -5.75
N LEU A 36 0.36 -7.28 -5.01
CA LEU A 36 -0.92 -7.97 -4.94
C LEU A 36 -1.57 -7.75 -3.57
N MET A 37 -2.86 -7.38 -3.56
CA MET A 37 -3.65 -7.16 -2.37
C MET A 37 -4.62 -8.32 -2.19
N CYS A 38 -4.34 -9.16 -1.20
CA CYS A 38 -5.16 -10.31 -0.86
C CYS A 38 -6.18 -9.88 0.20
N THR A 39 -7.45 -10.14 -0.07
CA THR A 39 -8.59 -9.90 0.81
C THR A 39 -9.24 -11.24 1.18
N PRO A 40 -10.15 -11.30 2.16
CA PRO A 40 -10.87 -12.53 2.48
C PRO A 40 -11.65 -13.13 1.31
N SER A 41 -12.08 -12.32 0.33
CA SER A 41 -12.82 -12.79 -0.85
C SER A 41 -11.92 -13.18 -2.03
N GLY A 42 -10.61 -12.87 -1.97
CA GLY A 42 -9.65 -13.17 -3.03
C GLY A 42 -8.67 -12.04 -3.30
N VAL A 43 -8.06 -12.03 -4.49
CA VAL A 43 -7.05 -11.02 -4.87
C VAL A 43 -7.71 -9.85 -5.59
N LEU A 44 -7.51 -8.65 -5.08
CA LEU A 44 -8.11 -7.40 -5.59
C LEU A 44 -7.82 -7.20 -7.08
N GLN A 45 -6.57 -7.30 -7.49
CA GLN A 45 -6.11 -7.13 -8.87
C GLN A 45 -6.63 -8.21 -9.84
N LYS A 46 -7.21 -9.30 -9.33
CA LYS A 46 -7.83 -10.35 -10.14
C LYS A 46 -9.35 -10.22 -10.25
N GLY A 47 -9.93 -9.15 -9.70
CA GLY A 47 -11.38 -8.93 -9.67
C GLY A 47 -12.12 -9.74 -8.59
N ASP A 48 -11.39 -10.44 -7.70
CA ASP A 48 -12.02 -11.31 -6.67
C ASP A 48 -12.40 -10.54 -5.38
N ALA A 49 -12.09 -9.24 -5.29
CA ALA A 49 -12.41 -8.45 -4.10
C ALA A 49 -13.89 -8.10 -4.02
N SER A 50 -14.45 -8.08 -2.80
CA SER A 50 -15.80 -7.57 -2.59
C SER A 50 -15.85 -6.05 -2.83
N VAL A 51 -17.01 -5.55 -3.27
CA VAL A 51 -17.26 -4.10 -3.45
C VAL A 51 -17.00 -3.32 -2.15
N ASP A 52 -17.37 -3.90 -1.00
CA ASP A 52 -17.11 -3.31 0.31
C ASP A 52 -15.60 -3.10 0.56
N MET A 53 -14.77 -4.09 0.22
CA MET A 53 -13.32 -3.97 0.33
C MET A 53 -12.76 -2.87 -0.58
N VAL A 54 -13.27 -2.75 -1.80
CA VAL A 54 -12.89 -1.70 -2.74
C VAL A 54 -13.21 -0.31 -2.16
N VAL A 55 -14.41 -0.15 -1.57
CA VAL A 55 -14.84 1.11 -0.94
C VAL A 55 -13.98 1.46 0.30
N VAL A 56 -13.68 0.46 1.15
CA VAL A 56 -12.80 0.64 2.30
C VAL A 56 -11.42 1.11 1.86
N LEU A 57 -10.83 0.44 0.86
CA LEU A 57 -9.52 0.79 0.34
C LEU A 57 -9.49 2.18 -0.29
N ALA A 58 -10.53 2.55 -1.07
CA ALA A 58 -10.64 3.88 -1.65
C ALA A 58 -10.70 4.99 -0.57
N ARG A 59 -11.40 4.74 0.53
CA ARG A 59 -11.44 5.68 1.68
C ARG A 59 -10.09 5.76 2.37
N THR A 60 -9.45 4.62 2.62
CA THR A 60 -8.14 4.53 3.29
C THR A 60 -7.05 5.22 2.47
N LEU A 61 -7.05 5.06 1.15
CA LEU A 61 -6.09 5.63 0.20
C LEU A 61 -5.84 7.13 0.43
N SER A 62 -6.91 7.92 0.58
CA SER A 62 -6.83 9.37 0.78
C SER A 62 -6.10 9.78 2.07
N ARG A 63 -6.06 8.87 3.05
CA ARG A 63 -5.55 9.09 4.40
C ARG A 63 -4.16 8.50 4.63
N ILE A 64 -3.64 7.68 3.70
CA ILE A 64 -2.33 7.03 3.86
C ILE A 64 -1.25 8.10 4.03
N ARG A 65 -0.58 8.09 5.18
CA ARG A 65 0.59 8.91 5.50
C ARG A 65 1.57 8.04 6.26
N MET A 66 2.77 7.87 5.72
CA MET A 66 3.83 7.05 6.29
C MET A 66 4.21 7.55 7.69
N GLU A 67 4.26 8.87 7.88
CA GLU A 67 4.60 9.50 9.17
C GLU A 67 3.56 9.21 10.27
N ASP A 68 2.31 9.00 9.89
CA ASP A 68 1.20 8.69 10.80
C ASP A 68 1.07 7.18 11.05
N ALA A 69 1.85 6.36 10.33
CA ALA A 69 1.80 4.92 10.45
C ALA A 69 2.38 4.46 11.79
N SER A 70 1.76 3.42 12.34
CA SER A 70 2.08 2.84 13.64
C SER A 70 3.06 1.67 13.51
N ALA A 71 3.90 1.48 14.53
CA ALA A 71 4.70 0.27 14.70
C ALA A 71 4.59 -0.18 16.16
N THR A 72 4.56 -1.49 16.38
CA THR A 72 4.54 -2.07 17.73
C THR A 72 5.82 -1.75 18.48
N ARG A 73 6.95 -1.66 17.75
CA ARG A 73 8.26 -1.26 18.27
C ARG A 73 8.57 0.15 17.79
N ILE A 74 8.87 1.04 18.72
CA ILE A 74 9.18 2.43 18.39
C ILE A 74 10.50 2.54 17.59
N GLU A 75 11.44 1.64 17.83
CA GLU A 75 12.72 1.61 17.11
C GLU A 75 12.51 1.37 15.61
N ASP A 76 11.57 0.46 15.26
CA ASP A 76 11.22 0.19 13.87
C ASP A 76 10.60 1.43 13.21
N LYS A 77 9.70 2.13 13.92
CA LYS A 77 9.11 3.38 13.43
C LYS A 77 10.20 4.43 13.18
N ILE A 78 11.09 4.65 14.15
CA ILE A 78 12.18 5.63 14.02
C ILE A 78 13.09 5.28 12.83
N MET A 79 13.45 4.00 12.69
CA MET A 79 14.30 3.53 11.59
C MET A 79 13.64 3.75 10.23
N ILE A 80 12.37 3.34 10.07
CA ILE A 80 11.63 3.49 8.81
C ILE A 80 11.41 4.97 8.50
N ASP A 81 10.99 5.77 9.48
CA ASP A 81 10.76 7.20 9.32
C ASP A 81 12.05 7.92 8.91
N SER A 82 13.19 7.55 9.52
CA SER A 82 14.52 8.08 9.15
C SER A 82 14.91 7.68 7.74
N CYS A 83 14.64 6.43 7.34
CA CYS A 83 14.90 5.94 5.99
C CYS A 83 14.08 6.74 4.97
N VAL A 84 12.77 6.89 5.20
CA VAL A 84 11.87 7.67 4.34
C VAL A 84 12.32 9.14 4.25
N GLN A 85 12.67 9.75 5.38
CA GLN A 85 13.12 11.14 5.42
C GLN A 85 14.42 11.37 4.65
N SER A 86 15.30 10.35 4.59
CA SER A 86 16.56 10.41 3.84
C SER A 86 16.40 10.32 2.32
N LEU A 87 15.23 9.87 1.84
CA LEU A 87 14.95 9.78 0.39
C LEU A 87 14.68 11.17 -0.21
N PRO A 88 14.97 11.37 -1.52
CA PRO A 88 14.63 12.61 -2.21
C PRO A 88 13.15 12.99 -2.09
N GLY A 89 12.88 14.14 -1.45
CA GLY A 89 11.53 14.65 -1.18
C GLY A 89 10.81 14.01 0.01
N GLY A 90 11.47 13.10 0.73
CA GLY A 90 11.04 12.56 2.02
C GLY A 90 9.62 11.98 2.02
N PHE A 91 8.91 12.19 3.13
CA PHE A 91 7.52 11.74 3.30
C PHE A 91 6.58 12.20 2.18
N ALA A 92 6.73 13.42 1.67
CA ALA A 92 5.81 13.94 0.65
C ALA A 92 5.89 13.13 -0.66
N SER A 93 7.10 12.80 -1.12
CA SER A 93 7.32 11.96 -2.30
C SER A 93 6.86 10.53 -2.05
N VAL A 94 7.24 9.94 -0.91
CA VAL A 94 6.90 8.54 -0.59
C VAL A 94 5.39 8.37 -0.43
N ASN A 95 4.71 9.28 0.27
CA ASN A 95 3.25 9.24 0.41
C ASN A 95 2.54 9.33 -0.94
N ARG A 96 2.98 10.22 -1.83
CA ARG A 96 2.42 10.32 -3.18
C ARG A 96 2.61 9.03 -3.95
N PHE A 97 3.79 8.44 -3.88
CA PHE A 97 4.13 7.21 -4.58
C PHE A 97 3.34 6.01 -4.05
N VAL A 98 3.29 5.81 -2.73
CA VAL A 98 2.52 4.73 -2.10
C VAL A 98 1.02 4.86 -2.41
N ARG A 99 0.46 6.08 -2.36
CA ARG A 99 -0.94 6.30 -2.76
C ARG A 99 -1.14 5.96 -4.24
N HIS A 100 -0.22 6.35 -5.11
CA HIS A 100 -0.32 6.01 -6.53
C HIS A 100 -0.33 4.49 -6.75
N CYS A 101 0.54 3.73 -6.05
CA CYS A 101 0.55 2.27 -6.09
C CYS A 101 -0.76 1.64 -5.66
N VAL A 102 -1.27 2.05 -4.50
CA VAL A 102 -2.51 1.50 -3.96
C VAL A 102 -3.69 1.85 -4.87
N LYS A 103 -3.68 3.06 -5.45
CA LYS A 103 -4.67 3.47 -6.44
C LYS A 103 -4.59 2.61 -7.70
N ALA A 104 -3.41 2.34 -8.25
CA ALA A 104 -3.26 1.53 -9.46
C ALA A 104 -3.82 0.11 -9.26
N ALA A 105 -3.55 -0.50 -8.11
CA ALA A 105 -4.13 -1.78 -7.73
C ALA A 105 -5.67 -1.75 -7.58
N LEU A 106 -6.24 -0.63 -7.13
CA LEU A 106 -7.69 -0.44 -7.06
C LEU A 106 -8.31 -0.21 -8.44
N ASP A 107 -7.64 0.54 -9.31
CA ASP A 107 -8.12 0.83 -10.66
C ASP A 107 -8.12 -0.47 -11.51
N GLU A 108 -7.15 -1.37 -11.30
CA GLU A 108 -7.10 -2.70 -11.93
C GLU A 108 -8.28 -3.61 -11.51
N ALA A 109 -8.70 -3.53 -10.24
CA ALA A 109 -9.90 -4.21 -9.78
C ALA A 109 -11.17 -3.66 -10.43
N HIS A 110 -11.29 -2.34 -10.57
CA HIS A 110 -12.45 -1.71 -11.22
C HIS A 110 -12.58 -2.09 -12.69
N GLY A 111 -11.48 -2.14 -13.43
CA GLY A 111 -11.48 -2.61 -14.82
C GLY A 111 -11.85 -4.10 -14.97
N SER A 112 -11.87 -4.87 -13.88
CA SER A 112 -12.30 -6.27 -13.87
C SER A 112 -13.80 -6.46 -13.56
N PHE A 113 -14.51 -5.40 -13.15
CA PHE A 113 -15.95 -5.43 -12.87
C PHE A 113 -16.82 -4.95 -14.05
N GLU A 114 -16.20 -4.44 -15.13
CA GLU A 114 -16.85 -4.09 -16.42
C GLU A 114 -16.72 -5.24 -17.42
#